data_AF-A0A542UF45-F1
#
_entry.id   AF-A0A542UF45-F1
#
_cell.length_a   1.000
_cell.length_b   1.000
_cell.length_c   1.000
_cell.angle_alpha   90.00
_cell.angle_beta   90.00
_cell.angle_gamma   90.00
#
_symmetry.space_group_name_H-M   'P 1'
#
loop_
_entity.id
_entity.type
_entity.pdbx_description
1 polymer ?
#
loop_
_entity_poly.entity_id
_entity_poly.type
_entity_poly.pdbx_seq_one_letter_code
_entity_poly.pdbx_strand_id
1 'polypeptide(L)'
;MQEEIRDFVLAVIRDVINLPVPEDAGADTPLGADGLELESLAMIELLLQLEGEYGIELPEEDVDPETVRTLGQLVQVVADRRAVTAGAGR
;
A
#
# COMPACT_ATOMS: atom_id res chain seq x y z
N MET A 1 8.86 -5.35 9.38
CA MET A 1 7.44 -5.00 9.23
C MET A 1 7.20 -3.99 8.12
N GLN A 2 7.62 -2.72 8.25
CA GLN A 2 7.35 -1.73 7.20
C GLN A 2 8.10 -2.01 5.89
N GLU A 3 9.36 -2.48 5.97
CA GLU A 3 10.12 -2.91 4.79
C GLU A 3 9.47 -4.11 4.08
N GLU A 4 8.92 -5.08 4.82
CA GLU A 4 8.21 -6.24 4.25
C GLU A 4 6.91 -5.82 3.56
N ILE A 5 6.14 -4.92 4.18
CA ILE A 5 4.93 -4.36 3.57
C ILE A 5 5.28 -3.59 2.31
N ARG A 6 6.35 -2.77 2.33
CA ARG A 6 6.82 -2.05 1.16
C ARG A 6 7.21 -3.01 0.03
N ASP A 7 8.03 -4.01 0.31
CA ASP A 7 8.47 -4.98 -0.68
C ASP A 7 7.27 -5.70 -1.31
N PHE A 8 6.29 -6.09 -0.49
CA PHE A 8 5.05 -6.67 -0.95
C PHE A 8 4.24 -5.72 -1.84
N VAL A 9 4.05 -4.47 -1.43
CA VAL A 9 3.35 -3.46 -2.25
C VAL A 9 4.03 -3.32 -3.61
N LEU A 10 5.36 -3.21 -3.64
CA LEU A 10 6.11 -3.09 -4.89
C LEU A 10 5.98 -4.35 -5.76
N ALA A 11 5.97 -5.53 -5.15
CA ALA A 11 5.73 -6.80 -5.84
C ALA A 11 4.33 -6.84 -6.44
N VAL A 12 3.28 -6.46 -5.71
CA VAL A 12 1.90 -6.41 -6.23
C VAL A 12 1.77 -5.43 -7.38
N ILE A 13 2.37 -4.25 -7.26
CA ILE A 13 2.35 -3.23 -8.32
C ILE A 13 3.02 -3.77 -9.59
N ARG A 14 4.13 -4.50 -9.45
CA ARG A 14 4.86 -5.10 -10.57
C ARG A 14 4.17 -6.32 -11.18
N ASP A 15 3.76 -7.28 -10.35
CA ASP A 15 3.30 -8.60 -10.80
C ASP A 15 1.79 -8.65 -11.06
N VAL A 16 1.00 -7.89 -10.30
CA VAL A 16 -0.48 -7.89 -10.41
C VAL A 16 -0.95 -6.71 -11.26
N ILE A 17 -0.55 -5.50 -10.88
CA ILE A 17 -1.01 -4.27 -11.55
C ILE A 17 -0.22 -4.02 -12.85
N ASN A 18 0.98 -4.63 -12.97
CA ASN A 18 1.85 -4.55 -14.14
C ASN A 18 2.30 -3.11 -14.47
N LEU A 19 2.61 -2.34 -13.42
CA LEU A 19 3.14 -0.98 -13.53
C LEU A 19 4.66 -0.93 -13.35
N PRO A 20 5.34 0.01 -14.04
CA PRO A 20 6.78 0.19 -13.90
C PRO A 20 7.12 0.77 -12.51
N VAL A 21 7.69 -0.06 -11.65
CA VAL A 21 8.22 0.37 -10.35
C VAL A 21 9.68 0.80 -10.50
N PRO A 22 10.04 2.07 -10.17
CA PRO A 22 11.43 2.49 -10.18
C PRO A 22 12.25 1.76 -9.12
N GLU A 23 13.50 1.46 -9.43
CA GLU A 23 14.43 0.78 -8.52
C GLU A 23 14.73 1.59 -7.24
N ASP A 24 14.62 2.92 -7.31
CA ASP A 24 14.74 3.85 -6.18
C ASP A 24 13.40 4.12 -5.47
N ALA A 25 12.35 3.34 -5.75
CA ALA A 25 11.04 3.52 -5.11
C ALA A 25 11.13 3.33 -3.59
N GLY A 26 11.05 4.44 -2.85
CA GLY A 26 11.22 4.53 -1.40
C GLY A 26 9.99 5.14 -0.71
N ALA A 27 10.13 5.46 0.57
CA ALA A 27 9.03 6.02 1.37
C ALA A 27 8.52 7.38 0.83
N ASP A 28 9.41 8.16 0.21
CA ASP A 28 9.10 9.47 -0.36
C ASP A 28 8.52 9.38 -1.78
N THR A 29 8.42 8.17 -2.36
CA THR A 29 7.92 8.00 -3.72
C THR A 29 6.42 8.30 -3.79
N PRO A 30 5.99 9.19 -4.71
CA PRO A 30 4.58 9.48 -4.92
C PRO A 30 3.82 8.25 -5.43
N LEU A 31 2.60 8.05 -4.94
CA LEU A 31 1.75 6.97 -5.44
C LEU A 31 1.08 7.33 -6.78
N GLY A 32 0.75 8.61 -6.98
CA GLY A 32 0.07 9.08 -8.18
C GLY A 32 0.99 9.26 -9.40
N ALA A 33 0.53 10.09 -10.34
CA ALA A 33 1.14 10.30 -11.66
C ALA A 33 2.62 10.74 -11.65
N ASP A 34 3.10 11.31 -10.54
CA ASP A 34 4.50 11.77 -10.39
C ASP A 34 5.46 10.67 -9.92
N GLY A 35 4.97 9.43 -9.71
CA GLY A 35 5.77 8.32 -9.20
C GLY A 35 5.32 6.97 -9.73
N LEU A 36 4.45 6.27 -8.99
CA LEU A 36 4.02 4.90 -9.31
C LEU A 36 2.80 4.84 -10.23
N GLU A 37 2.22 5.99 -10.59
CA GLU A 37 1.05 6.10 -11.48
C GLU A 37 -0.13 5.22 -11.03
N LEU A 38 -0.33 5.05 -9.72
CA LEU A 38 -1.45 4.31 -9.16
C LEU A 38 -2.74 5.08 -9.38
N GLU A 39 -3.46 4.69 -10.43
CA GLU A 39 -4.83 5.13 -10.65
C GLU A 39 -5.79 4.51 -9.63
N SER A 40 -6.99 5.09 -9.48
CA SER A 40 -8.00 4.65 -8.51
C SER A 40 -8.29 3.14 -8.59
N LEU A 41 -8.28 2.55 -9.79
CA LEU A 41 -8.49 1.11 -9.99
C LEU A 41 -7.30 0.27 -9.52
N ALA A 42 -6.08 0.71 -9.80
CA ALA A 42 -4.85 0.05 -9.33
C ALA A 42 -4.75 0.10 -7.80
N MET A 43 -5.21 1.20 -7.20
CA MET A 43 -5.26 1.34 -5.76
C MET A 43 -6.23 0.33 -5.13
N ILE A 44 -7.44 0.17 -5.67
CA ILE A 44 -8.41 -0.82 -5.18
C ILE A 44 -7.83 -2.24 -5.22
N GLU A 45 -7.17 -2.63 -6.32
CA GLU A 45 -6.57 -3.96 -6.45
C GLU A 45 -5.43 -4.17 -5.44
N LEU A 46 -4.61 -3.14 -5.22
CA LEU A 46 -3.56 -3.16 -4.21
C LEU A 46 -4.13 -3.37 -2.81
N LEU A 47 -5.24 -2.70 -2.47
CA LEU A 47 -5.91 -2.86 -1.18
C LEU A 47 -6.42 -4.29 -1.01
N LEU A 48 -7.15 -4.82 -1.99
CA LEU A 48 -7.67 -6.19 -1.94
C LEU A 48 -6.55 -7.21 -1.68
N GLN A 49 -5.40 -7.02 -2.34
CA GLN A 49 -4.25 -7.89 -2.17
C GLN A 49 -3.60 -7.74 -0.79
N LEU A 50 -3.52 -6.53 -0.24
CA LEU A 50 -3.03 -6.26 1.12
C LEU A 50 -3.97 -6.82 2.19
N GLU A 51 -5.28 -6.60 2.04
CA GLU A 51 -6.32 -7.13 2.92
C GLU A 51 -6.29 -8.66 2.95
N GLY A 52 -6.17 -9.29 1.77
CA GLY A 52 -6.08 -10.74 1.64
C GLY A 52 -4.81 -11.34 2.24
N GLU A 53 -3.64 -10.73 2.00
CA GLU A 53 -2.35 -11.20 2.52
C GLU A 53 -2.26 -11.03 4.05
N TYR A 54 -2.76 -9.90 4.55
CA TYR A 54 -2.55 -9.51 5.94
C TYR A 54 -3.75 -9.75 6.87
N GLY A 55 -4.92 -10.05 6.32
CA GLY A 55 -6.17 -10.24 7.06
C GLY A 55 -6.64 -8.96 7.74
N ILE A 56 -6.49 -7.81 7.07
CA ILE A 56 -6.91 -6.50 7.57
C ILE A 56 -8.02 -5.93 6.69
N GLU A 57 -8.75 -4.93 7.19
CA GLU A 57 -9.67 -4.11 6.40
C GLU A 57 -9.07 -2.72 6.19
N LEU A 58 -8.93 -2.33 4.93
CA LEU A 58 -8.40 -1.04 4.48
C LEU A 58 -9.48 -0.34 3.63
N PRO A 59 -10.34 0.47 4.27
CA PRO A 59 -11.34 1.22 3.54
C PRO A 59 -10.66 2.28 2.67
N GLU A 60 -11.27 2.60 1.54
CA GLU A 60 -10.71 3.55 0.56
C GLU A 60 -10.42 4.92 1.19
N GLU A 61 -11.18 5.33 2.21
CA GLU A 61 -10.99 6.58 2.95
C GLU A 61 -9.64 6.66 3.70
N ASP A 62 -9.10 5.52 4.16
CA ASP A 62 -7.81 5.46 4.89
C ASP A 62 -6.62 5.61 3.93
N VAL A 63 -6.82 5.30 2.66
CA VAL A 63 -5.79 5.26 1.62
C VAL A 63 -6.03 6.25 0.49
N ASP A 64 -7.02 7.12 0.66
CA ASP A 64 -7.43 8.12 -0.32
C ASP A 64 -6.23 8.99 -0.76
N PRO A 65 -6.10 9.36 -2.04
CA PRO A 65 -4.99 10.20 -2.51
C PRO A 65 -4.85 11.54 -1.77
N GLU A 66 -5.90 12.02 -1.11
CA GLU A 66 -5.82 13.18 -0.22
C GLU A 66 -5.04 12.89 1.07
N THR A 67 -5.21 11.69 1.63
CA THR A 67 -4.60 11.20 2.88
C THR A 67 -3.23 10.57 2.63
N VAL A 68 -3.13 9.70 1.62
CA VAL A 68 -1.95 8.89 1.32
C VAL A 68 -1.37 9.31 -0.02
N ARG A 69 -0.34 10.16 0.05
CA ARG A 69 0.32 10.68 -1.16
C ARG A 69 1.58 9.91 -1.55
N THR A 70 2.18 9.21 -0.61
CA THR A 70 3.48 8.54 -0.80
C THR A 70 3.44 7.11 -0.33
N LEU A 71 4.34 6.29 -0.88
CA LEU A 71 4.48 4.88 -0.53
C LEU A 71 4.74 4.68 0.97
N GLY A 72 5.53 5.56 1.58
CA GLY A 72 5.80 5.52 3.02
C GLY A 72 4.54 5.66 3.86
N GLN A 73 3.62 6.56 3.47
CA GLN A 73 2.35 6.75 4.16
C GLN A 73 1.44 5.53 3.99
N LEU A 74 1.36 4.93 2.80
CA LEU A 74 0.59 3.72 2.58
C LEU A 74 1.09 2.58 3.48
N VAL A 75 2.41 2.39 3.50
CA VAL A 75 3.07 1.37 4.34
C VAL A 75 2.80 1.62 5.82
N GLN A 76 2.78 2.89 6.27
CA GLN A 76 2.41 3.21 7.66
C GLN A 76 0.97 2.76 7.96
N VAL A 77 0.01 3.13 7.11
CA VAL A 77 -1.43 2.82 7.31
C VAL A 77 -1.62 1.32 7.45
N VAL A 78 -1.04 0.53 6.54
CA VAL A 78 -1.09 -0.94 6.58
C VAL A 78 -0.45 -1.48 7.86
N ALA A 79 0.72 -0.97 8.24
CA ALA A 79 1.43 -1.42 9.44
C ALA A 79 0.63 -1.14 10.72
N ASP A 80 0.01 0.04 10.81
CA ASP A 80 -0.83 0.43 11.93
C ASP A 80 -2.07 -0.47 12.02
N ARG A 81 -2.74 -0.71 10.88
CA ARG A 81 -3.90 -1.58 10.81
C ARG A 81 -3.58 -3.02 11.22
N ARG A 82 -2.45 -3.55 10.77
CA ARG A 82 -1.96 -4.87 11.21
C ARG A 82 -1.71 -4.92 12.71
N ALA A 83 -1.14 -3.86 13.28
CA ALA A 83 -0.87 -3.80 14.71
C ALA A 83 -2.17 -3.77 15.54
N VAL A 84 -3.19 -3.02 15.09
CA VAL A 84 -4.51 -2.98 15.72
C VAL A 84 -5.19 -4.35 15.67
N THR A 85 -5.26 -4.99 14.50
CA THR A 85 -5.88 -6.32 14.35
C THR A 85 -5.15 -7.40 15.15
N ALA A 86 -3.81 -7.35 15.23
CA ALA A 86 -3.02 -8.26 16.05
C ALA A 86 -3.20 -8.02 17.57
N GLY A 87 -3.51 -6.79 17.98
CA GLY A 87 -3.76 -6.39 19.37
C GLY A 87 -5.19 -6.68 19.85
N ALA A 88 -6.18 -6.58 18.97
CA ALA A 88 -7.60 -6.77 19.27
C ALA A 88 -7.98 -8.23 19.59
N GLY A 89 -7.07 -9.18 19.35
CA GLY A 89 -7.24 -10.60 19.67
C GLY A 89 -6.73 -11.04 21.05
N ARG A 90 -6.38 -10.12 21.98
CA ARG A 90 -5.94 -10.46 23.35
C ARG A 90 -6.88 -9.96 24.43
#